data_AF-A0A257V4Y7-F1
#
_entry.id   AF-A0A257V4Y7-F1
#
_cell.length_a   1.000
_cell.length_b   1.000
_cell.length_c   1.000
_cell.angle_alpha   90.00
_cell.angle_beta   90.00
_cell.angle_gamma   90.00
#
_symmetry.space_group_name_H-M   'P 1'
#
loop_
_entity.id
_entity.type
_entity.pdbx_description
1 polymer ?
#
loop_
_entity_poly.entity_id
_entity_poly.type
_entity_poly.pdbx_seq_one_letter_code
_entity_poly.pdbx_strand_id
1 'polypeptide(L)'
;MIKLPLPRNPISLVGVLLTTLGAVLFLIFFLADAFGLHTNPYMGIVFFIILPSIFVLGLLLIPIGGWLHRRRIAAGKPDVWPRIDFNNPRHRNVVFVIFGLTAINIMIVSLAAYSGVEFMDSTTFCGSVCHEVMQPEFSAFKAGAHARVGCVQCHIGPGASWFVKSKLSGTRQVFAVLFNTHGRPIPSPVTNLRPARETCEQCHWPDKFHGDQVRVFREYGDDEKNTATATTLQMHIGGGNSDTRAVTGIHWHTSASTKIEYIATDDKRQVIPWVRLTDRYGNVRDYVVDGVTQASNLIPPPAGPAAL
;
A
#
# COMPACT_ATOMS: atom_id res chain seq x y z
N MET A 1 32.80 20.09 -33.86
CA MET A 1 32.80 20.23 -32.40
C MET A 1 31.46 20.79 -31.96
N ILE A 2 30.57 19.95 -31.43
CA ILE A 2 29.30 20.39 -30.87
C ILE A 2 29.62 21.13 -29.56
N LYS A 3 29.60 22.47 -29.59
CA LYS A 3 29.66 23.28 -28.36
C LYS A 3 28.31 23.12 -27.66
N LEU A 4 28.18 22.10 -26.81
CA LEU A 4 27.05 22.01 -25.89
C LEU A 4 27.11 23.25 -24.99
N PRO A 5 26.11 24.15 -25.05
CA PRO A 5 26.09 25.32 -24.20
C PRO A 5 25.85 24.86 -22.76
N LEU A 6 26.91 24.76 -21.96
CA LEU A 6 26.78 24.46 -20.54
C LEU A 6 25.95 25.57 -19.86
N PRO A 7 24.97 25.23 -19.02
CA PRO A 7 24.14 26.23 -18.36
C PRO A 7 25.00 27.13 -17.46
N ARG A 8 25.00 28.44 -17.74
CA ARG A 8 25.68 29.48 -16.92
C ARG A 8 24.80 29.96 -15.77
N ASN A 9 24.16 29.03 -15.07
CA ASN A 9 23.27 29.33 -13.95
C ASN A 9 23.30 28.17 -12.93
N PRO A 10 23.36 28.45 -11.60
CA PRO A 10 23.57 27.36 -10.65
C PRO A 10 22.34 26.47 -10.52
N ILE A 11 21.15 27.02 -10.75
CA ILE A 11 19.88 26.30 -10.72
C ILE A 11 19.83 25.30 -11.89
N SER A 12 20.20 25.74 -13.09
CA SER A 12 20.24 24.84 -14.26
C SER A 12 21.33 23.79 -14.13
N LEU A 13 22.47 24.10 -13.50
CA LEU A 13 23.55 23.14 -13.28
C LEU A 13 23.17 22.07 -12.25
N VAL A 14 22.51 22.46 -11.15
CA VAL A 14 21.88 21.53 -10.21
C VAL A 14 20.82 20.69 -10.93
N GLY A 15 20.01 21.30 -11.79
CA GLY A 15 19.03 20.59 -12.61
C GLY A 15 19.65 19.50 -13.49
N VAL A 16 20.73 19.82 -14.23
CA VAL A 16 21.48 18.85 -15.03
C VAL A 16 22.07 17.73 -14.16
N LEU A 17 22.64 18.07 -13.01
CA LEU A 17 23.21 17.09 -12.08
C LEU A 17 22.13 16.12 -11.57
N LEU A 18 21.01 16.63 -11.08
CA LEU A 18 19.89 15.81 -10.58
C LEU A 18 19.27 14.94 -11.68
N THR A 19 19.10 15.49 -12.88
CA THR A 19 18.55 14.74 -14.02
C THR A 19 19.49 13.60 -14.42
N THR A 20 20.79 13.87 -14.52
CA THR A 20 21.78 12.86 -14.93
C THR A 20 21.95 11.79 -13.87
N LEU A 21 22.10 12.19 -12.60
CA LEU A 21 22.22 11.26 -11.48
C LEU A 21 20.95 10.43 -11.32
N GLY A 22 19.78 11.07 -11.39
CA GLY A 22 18.48 10.42 -11.34
C GLY A 22 18.31 9.40 -12.46
N ALA A 23 18.69 9.73 -13.70
CA ALA A 23 18.61 8.82 -14.85
C ALA A 23 19.56 7.62 -14.70
N VAL A 24 20.81 7.85 -14.30
CA VAL A 24 21.79 6.77 -14.10
C VAL A 24 21.35 5.84 -12.98
N LEU A 25 20.93 6.39 -11.84
CA LEU A 25 20.42 5.58 -10.73
C LEU A 25 19.15 4.82 -11.14
N PHE A 26 18.22 5.47 -11.84
CA PHE A 26 17.03 4.81 -12.36
C PHE A 26 17.37 3.62 -13.25
N LEU A 27 18.33 3.76 -14.18
CA LEU A 27 18.79 2.67 -15.03
C LEU A 27 19.45 1.53 -14.23
N ILE A 28 20.30 1.86 -13.24
CA ILE A 28 20.96 0.86 -12.39
C ILE A 28 19.91 0.07 -11.60
N PHE A 29 18.96 0.76 -10.95
CA PHE A 29 17.92 0.10 -10.17
C PHE A 29 16.93 -0.67 -11.05
N PHE A 30 16.59 -0.15 -12.23
CA PHE A 30 15.77 -0.86 -13.21
C PHE A 30 16.42 -2.17 -13.65
N LEU A 31 17.72 -2.15 -13.93
CA LEU A 31 18.46 -3.37 -14.26
C LEU A 31 18.50 -4.32 -13.07
N ALA A 32 18.77 -3.82 -11.86
CA ALA A 32 18.78 -4.66 -10.65
C ALA A 32 17.41 -5.31 -10.35
N ASP A 33 16.31 -4.61 -10.64
CA ASP A 33 14.94 -5.15 -10.58
C ASP A 33 14.70 -6.22 -11.63
N ALA A 34 15.09 -5.96 -12.87
CA ALA A 34 14.97 -6.92 -13.97
C ALA A 34 15.72 -8.23 -13.71
N PHE A 35 16.79 -8.19 -12.91
CA PHE A 35 17.55 -9.37 -12.48
C PHE A 35 17.11 -9.94 -11.12
N GLY A 36 16.06 -9.41 -10.49
CA GLY A 36 15.49 -9.93 -9.24
C GLY A 36 16.40 -9.79 -8.02
N LEU A 37 17.31 -8.80 -8.00
CA LEU A 37 18.36 -8.69 -6.99
C LEU A 37 17.91 -8.08 -5.64
N HIS A 38 16.61 -7.93 -5.36
CA HIS A 38 16.13 -7.33 -4.12
C HIS A 38 14.77 -7.85 -3.64
N THR A 39 14.59 -7.89 -2.32
CA THR A 39 13.37 -8.40 -1.63
C THR A 39 12.69 -7.35 -0.74
N ASN A 40 13.17 -6.10 -0.75
CA ASN A 40 12.69 -5.09 0.18
C ASN A 40 11.34 -4.46 -0.28
N PRO A 41 10.28 -4.50 0.55
CA PRO A 41 8.95 -4.01 0.19
C PRO A 41 8.88 -2.50 -0.14
N TYR A 42 9.87 -1.71 0.29
CA TYR A 42 9.95 -0.27 0.01
C TYR A 42 10.64 0.08 -1.31
N MET A 43 11.19 -0.91 -2.02
CA MET A 43 11.89 -0.68 -3.29
C MET A 43 10.99 -0.06 -4.36
N GLY A 44 9.71 -0.42 -4.37
CA GLY A 44 8.72 0.22 -5.23
C GLY A 44 8.64 1.73 -5.01
N ILE A 45 8.76 2.21 -3.77
CA ILE A 45 8.72 3.66 -3.48
C ILE A 45 9.94 4.35 -4.09
N VAL A 46 11.12 3.76 -3.92
CA VAL A 46 12.37 4.31 -4.46
C VAL A 46 12.28 4.40 -5.98
N PHE A 47 11.84 3.32 -6.62
CA PHE A 47 11.80 3.18 -8.07
C PHE A 47 10.70 4.01 -8.74
N PHE A 48 9.47 3.99 -8.20
CA PHE A 48 8.31 4.63 -8.84
C PHE A 48 8.04 6.05 -8.36
N ILE A 49 8.59 6.47 -7.21
CA ILE A 49 8.32 7.79 -6.65
C ILE A 49 9.61 8.61 -6.53
N ILE A 50 10.59 8.15 -5.76
CA ILE A 50 11.74 8.98 -5.39
C ILE A 50 12.60 9.31 -6.62
N LEU A 51 13.06 8.28 -7.35
CA LEU A 51 13.93 8.47 -8.51
C LEU A 51 13.23 9.29 -9.63
N PRO A 52 11.98 8.99 -10.03
CA PRO A 52 11.27 9.81 -11.00
C PRO A 52 11.04 11.25 -10.52
N SER A 53 10.73 11.46 -9.24
CA SER A 53 10.53 12.81 -8.69
C SER A 53 11.81 13.64 -8.76
N ILE A 54 12.97 13.06 -8.41
CA ILE A 54 14.27 13.73 -8.52
C ILE A 54 14.59 14.04 -9.99
N PHE A 55 14.33 13.10 -10.90
CA PHE A 55 14.54 13.29 -12.34
C PHE A 55 13.68 14.43 -12.90
N VAL A 56 12.37 14.42 -12.63
CA VAL A 56 11.43 15.46 -13.09
C VAL A 56 11.77 16.82 -12.47
N LEU A 57 12.09 16.86 -11.17
CA LEU A 57 12.54 18.08 -10.51
C LEU A 57 13.81 18.63 -11.17
N GLY A 58 14.80 17.78 -11.45
CA GLY A 58 15.99 18.15 -12.20
C GLY A 58 15.65 18.76 -13.56
N LEU A 59 14.76 18.11 -14.31
CA LEU A 59 14.33 18.54 -15.63
C LEU A 59 13.58 19.87 -15.61
N LEU A 60 12.80 20.16 -14.56
CA LEU A 60 12.13 21.45 -14.35
C LEU A 60 13.12 22.57 -13.95
N LEU A 61 14.14 22.26 -13.15
CA LEU A 61 15.14 23.25 -12.74
C LEU A 61 15.99 23.77 -13.90
N ILE A 62 16.20 22.97 -14.96
CA ILE A 62 16.94 23.37 -16.16
C ILE A 62 16.32 24.60 -16.85
N PRO A 63 15.06 24.57 -17.34
CA PRO A 63 14.41 25.72 -17.97
C PRO A 63 14.12 26.85 -16.98
N ILE A 64 13.78 26.56 -15.72
CA ILE A 64 13.56 27.59 -14.68
C ILE A 64 14.85 28.38 -14.44
N GLY A 65 15.98 27.69 -14.28
CA GLY A 65 17.29 28.35 -14.12
C GLY A 65 17.67 29.19 -15.34
N GLY A 66 17.36 28.70 -16.56
CA GLY A 66 17.56 29.44 -17.79
C GLY A 66 16.69 30.69 -17.90
N TRP A 67 15.41 30.59 -17.53
CA TRP A 67 14.48 31.71 -17.51
C TRP A 67 14.88 32.78 -16.49
N LEU A 68 15.22 32.38 -15.26
CA LEU A 68 15.70 33.28 -14.21
C LEU A 68 17.01 33.97 -14.61
N HIS A 69 17.92 33.24 -15.26
CA HIS A 69 19.15 33.82 -15.80
C HIS A 69 18.85 34.88 -16.86
N ARG A 70 18.01 34.57 -17.86
CA ARG A 70 17.63 35.53 -18.91
C ARG A 70 16.96 36.77 -18.33
N ARG A 71 16.04 36.60 -17.37
CA ARG A 71 15.36 37.72 -16.69
C ARG A 71 16.34 38.59 -15.90
N ARG A 72 17.35 37.98 -15.27
CA ARG A 72 18.41 38.69 -14.55
C ARG A 72 19.30 39.52 -15.48
N ILE A 73 19.70 38.96 -16.62
CA ILE A 73 20.49 39.68 -17.64
C ILE A 73 19.66 40.81 -18.28
N ALA A 74 18.39 40.55 -18.60
CA ALA A 74 17.47 41.56 -19.13
C ALA A 74 17.22 42.72 -18.14
N ALA A 75 17.31 42.45 -16.83
CA ALA A 75 17.25 43.46 -15.77
C ALA A 75 18.59 44.21 -15.56
N GLY A 76 19.58 44.06 -16.45
CA GLY A 76 20.85 44.77 -16.41
C GLY A 76 21.83 44.30 -15.33
N LYS A 77 21.58 43.17 -14.66
CA LYS A 77 22.49 42.66 -13.62
C LYS A 77 23.72 42.00 -14.25
N PRO A 78 24.93 42.20 -13.71
CA PRO A 78 26.15 41.63 -14.26
C PRO A 78 26.14 40.10 -14.22
N ASP A 79 26.64 39.48 -15.30
CA ASP A 79 26.85 38.03 -15.43
C ASP A 79 28.10 37.61 -14.65
N VAL A 80 27.97 37.56 -13.32
CA VAL A 80 29.05 37.15 -12.41
C VAL A 80 28.94 35.64 -12.17
N TRP A 81 29.63 34.85 -13.00
CA TRP A 81 29.79 33.41 -12.80
C TRP A 81 31.12 33.11 -12.09
N PRO A 82 31.13 32.45 -10.91
CA PRO A 82 32.36 32.14 -10.21
C PRO A 82 33.23 31.19 -11.05
N ARG A 83 34.52 31.53 -11.20
CA ARG A 83 35.50 30.67 -11.85
C ARG A 83 36.07 29.69 -10.82
N ILE A 84 35.55 28.48 -10.82
CA ILE A 84 36.10 27.39 -9.99
C ILE A 84 37.35 26.87 -10.69
N ASP A 85 38.51 27.29 -10.19
CA ASP A 85 39.81 26.75 -10.62
C ASP A 85 40.22 25.54 -9.76
N PHE A 86 40.15 24.34 -10.32
CA PHE A 86 40.53 23.09 -9.64
C PHE A 86 42.05 22.90 -9.52
N ASN A 87 42.85 23.70 -10.21
CA ASN A 87 44.31 23.71 -10.03
C ASN A 87 44.70 24.45 -8.74
N ASN A 88 43.83 25.32 -8.21
CA ASN A 88 44.05 25.97 -6.92
C ASN A 88 43.73 25.02 -5.76
N PRO A 89 44.70 24.71 -4.87
CA PRO A 89 44.50 23.78 -3.75
C PRO A 89 43.42 24.25 -2.76
N ARG A 90 43.20 25.57 -2.59
CA ARG A 90 42.13 26.08 -1.71
C ARG A 90 40.74 25.77 -2.25
N HIS A 91 40.52 25.99 -3.54
CA HIS A 91 39.24 25.66 -4.18
C HIS A 91 38.97 24.16 -4.13
N ARG A 92 39.99 23.34 -4.41
CA ARG A 92 39.89 21.88 -4.35
C ARG A 92 39.51 21.40 -2.93
N ASN A 93 40.18 21.90 -1.90
CA ASN A 93 39.89 21.52 -0.51
C ASN A 93 38.48 21.96 -0.08
N VAL A 94 38.07 23.18 -0.42
CA VAL A 94 36.71 23.68 -0.11
C VAL A 94 35.65 22.84 -0.80
N VAL A 95 35.82 22.51 -2.08
CA VAL A 95 34.89 21.65 -2.82
C VAL A 95 34.82 20.26 -2.19
N PHE A 96 35.95 19.65 -1.83
CA PHE A 96 35.95 18.34 -1.19
C PHE A 96 35.28 18.35 0.19
N VAL A 97 35.51 19.37 1.00
CA VAL A 97 34.86 19.50 2.32
C VAL A 97 33.36 19.69 2.17
N ILE A 98 32.90 20.59 1.28
CA ILE A 98 31.47 20.81 1.04
C ILE A 98 30.81 19.53 0.52
N PHE A 99 31.45 18.85 -0.44
CA PHE A 99 30.93 17.59 -0.98
C PHE A 99 30.85 16.51 0.10
N GLY A 100 31.89 16.35 0.91
CA GLY A 100 31.92 15.41 2.03
C GLY A 100 30.83 15.69 3.07
N LEU A 101 30.69 16.94 3.52
CA LEU A 101 29.64 17.34 4.45
C LEU A 101 28.23 17.15 3.85
N THR A 102 28.06 17.42 2.55
CA THR A 102 26.79 17.21 1.87
C THR A 102 26.44 15.72 1.82
N ALA A 103 27.41 14.86 1.49
CA ALA A 103 27.20 13.41 1.49
C ALA A 103 26.82 12.88 2.89
N ILE A 104 27.48 13.39 3.94
CA ILE A 104 27.14 13.07 5.34
C ILE A 104 25.71 13.53 5.68
N ASN A 105 25.33 14.76 5.32
CA ASN A 105 23.98 15.26 5.55
C ASN A 105 22.92 14.43 4.82
N ILE A 106 23.18 14.05 3.56
CA ILE A 106 22.29 13.16 2.80
C ILE A 106 22.14 11.82 3.51
N MET A 107 23.23 11.23 4.00
CA MET A 107 23.20 9.98 4.77
C MET A 107 22.34 10.12 6.03
N ILE A 108 22.57 11.17 6.83
CA ILE A 108 21.84 11.42 8.08
C ILE A 108 20.34 11.59 7.81
N VAL A 109 19.99 12.43 6.84
CA VAL A 109 18.57 12.68 6.48
C VAL A 109 17.92 11.42 5.94
N SER A 110 18.61 10.63 5.12
CA SER A 110 18.07 9.39 4.56
C SER A 110 17.80 8.35 5.64
N LEU A 111 18.73 8.19 6.59
CA LEU A 111 18.55 7.30 7.73
C LEU A 111 17.38 7.76 8.61
N ALA A 112 17.32 9.05 8.95
CA ALA A 112 16.22 9.61 9.73
C ALA A 112 14.86 9.45 9.05
N ALA A 113 14.80 9.68 7.73
CA ALA A 113 13.59 9.50 6.94
C ALA A 113 13.14 8.03 6.90
N TYR A 114 14.09 7.10 6.69
CA TYR A 114 13.81 5.67 6.70
C TYR A 114 13.26 5.21 8.04
N SER A 115 13.93 5.54 9.14
CA SER A 115 13.47 5.20 10.50
C SER A 115 12.12 5.84 10.83
N GLY A 116 11.88 7.08 10.36
CA GLY A 116 10.59 7.74 10.52
C GLY A 116 9.45 7.02 9.81
N VAL A 117 9.68 6.55 8.57
CA VAL A 117 8.69 5.76 7.82
C VAL A 117 8.43 4.42 8.49
N GLU A 118 9.48 3.70 8.89
CA GLU A 118 9.36 2.41 9.57
C GLU A 118 8.59 2.53 10.89
N PHE A 119 8.84 3.60 11.66
CA PHE A 119 8.06 3.89 12.87
C PHE A 119 6.59 4.16 12.56
N MET A 120 6.30 4.99 11.54
CA MET A 120 4.92 5.28 11.11
C MET A 120 4.18 4.05 10.57
N ASP A 121 4.90 3.01 10.16
CA ASP A 121 4.35 1.74 9.68
C ASP A 121 4.25 0.67 10.80
N SER A 122 4.61 1.01 12.03
CA SER A 122 4.51 0.11 13.17
C SER A 122 3.09 0.04 13.75
N THR A 123 2.75 -1.11 14.34
CA THR A 123 1.51 -1.29 15.11
C THR A 123 1.42 -0.32 16.29
N THR A 124 2.57 0.02 16.89
CA THR A 124 2.67 0.99 17.98
C THR A 124 2.21 2.38 17.52
N PHE A 125 2.68 2.84 16.36
CA PHE A 125 2.25 4.12 15.82
C PHE A 125 0.75 4.14 15.53
N CYS A 126 0.26 3.14 14.78
CA CYS A 126 -1.14 3.07 14.39
C CYS A 126 -2.09 2.94 15.59
N GLY A 127 -1.72 2.18 16.62
CA GLY A 127 -2.61 1.87 17.75
C GLY A 127 -2.46 2.77 18.97
N SER A 128 -1.27 3.34 19.21
CA SER A 128 -0.96 4.00 20.49
C SER A 128 -0.77 5.51 20.38
N VAL A 129 -0.41 6.05 19.22
CA VAL A 129 -0.12 7.50 19.11
C VAL A 129 -1.41 8.32 19.20
N CYS A 130 -2.42 7.97 18.40
CA CYS A 130 -3.73 8.58 18.45
C CYS A 130 -4.69 7.77 19.34
N HIS A 131 -4.30 7.54 20.59
CA HIS A 131 -4.96 6.59 21.48
C HIS A 131 -6.47 6.83 21.64
N GLU A 132 -6.95 8.08 21.75
CA GLU A 132 -8.39 8.36 21.94
C GLU A 132 -9.27 7.79 20.81
N VAL A 133 -8.87 8.01 19.56
CA VAL A 133 -9.64 7.59 18.38
C VAL A 133 -9.32 6.15 17.95
N MET A 134 -8.13 5.65 18.27
CA MET A 134 -7.68 4.31 17.85
C MET A 134 -7.86 3.22 18.90
N GLN A 135 -8.18 3.55 20.17
CA GLN A 135 -8.28 2.57 21.25
C GLN A 135 -9.25 1.41 20.96
N PRO A 136 -10.45 1.61 20.36
CA PRO A 136 -11.36 0.51 20.05
C PRO A 136 -10.74 -0.48 19.06
N GLU A 137 -10.19 0.02 17.94
CA GLU A 137 -9.57 -0.79 16.90
C GLU A 137 -8.30 -1.48 17.40
N PHE A 138 -7.48 -0.80 18.21
CA PHE A 138 -6.26 -1.38 18.76
C PHE A 138 -6.55 -2.48 19.78
N SER A 139 -7.63 -2.33 20.56
CA SER A 139 -8.07 -3.37 21.50
C SER A 139 -8.62 -4.59 20.77
N ALA A 140 -9.43 -4.38 19.72
CA ALA A 140 -9.93 -5.45 18.85
C ALA A 140 -8.77 -6.17 18.14
N PHE A 141 -7.78 -5.43 17.64
CA PHE A 141 -6.57 -5.98 17.02
C PHE A 141 -5.83 -6.92 17.98
N LYS A 142 -5.60 -6.49 19.23
CA LYS A 142 -4.89 -7.30 20.24
C LYS A 142 -5.64 -8.58 20.62
N ALA A 143 -6.97 -8.54 20.62
CA ALA A 143 -7.82 -9.69 20.94
C ALA A 143 -8.05 -10.63 19.73
N GLY A 144 -7.79 -10.15 18.51
CA GLY A 144 -8.09 -10.88 17.28
C GLY A 144 -7.02 -11.89 16.85
N ALA A 145 -7.38 -12.73 15.89
CA ALA A 145 -6.48 -13.76 15.30
C ALA A 145 -5.24 -13.18 14.60
N HIS A 146 -5.25 -11.88 14.28
CA HIS A 146 -4.19 -11.17 13.59
C HIS A 146 -3.32 -10.30 14.52
N ALA A 147 -3.38 -10.46 15.84
CA ALA A 147 -2.63 -9.64 16.81
C ALA A 147 -1.10 -9.60 16.60
N ARG A 148 -0.55 -10.54 15.83
CA ARG A 148 0.88 -10.65 15.48
C ARG A 148 1.21 -10.26 14.04
N VAL A 149 0.21 -9.78 13.29
CA VAL A 149 0.32 -9.31 11.91
C VAL A 149 0.31 -7.78 11.95
N GLY A 150 1.29 -7.13 11.33
CA GLY A 150 1.39 -5.67 11.39
C GLY A 150 0.19 -4.98 10.72
N CYS A 151 -0.29 -3.86 11.28
CA CYS A 151 -1.44 -3.11 10.71
C CYS A 151 -1.25 -2.83 9.21
N VAL A 152 -0.01 -2.49 8.82
CA VAL A 152 0.36 -2.14 7.45
C VAL A 152 0.29 -3.30 6.47
N GLN A 153 0.33 -4.56 6.92
CA GLN A 153 0.21 -5.72 6.03
C GLN A 153 -1.20 -5.80 5.41
N CYS A 154 -2.22 -5.29 6.11
CA CYS A 154 -3.58 -5.20 5.60
C CYS A 154 -3.92 -3.80 5.06
N HIS A 155 -3.53 -2.74 5.77
CA HIS A 155 -4.00 -1.37 5.50
C HIS A 155 -3.13 -0.55 4.53
N ILE A 156 -1.86 -0.92 4.34
CA ILE A 156 -0.95 -0.23 3.40
C ILE A 156 -0.54 -1.17 2.28
N GLY A 157 -0.02 -2.35 2.59
CA GLY A 157 0.46 -3.30 1.61
C GLY A 157 1.77 -2.91 0.93
N PRO A 158 2.39 -3.83 0.17
CA PRO A 158 3.55 -3.51 -0.65
C PRO A 158 3.16 -2.60 -1.83
N GLY A 159 4.15 -1.87 -2.36
CA GLY A 159 4.02 -1.09 -3.58
C GLY A 159 3.80 0.41 -3.38
N ALA A 160 4.26 1.18 -4.37
CA ALA A 160 4.30 2.65 -4.32
C ALA A 160 2.92 3.31 -4.29
N SER A 161 1.96 2.79 -5.06
CA SER A 161 0.62 3.36 -5.20
C SER A 161 -0.14 3.33 -3.87
N TRP A 162 -0.16 2.17 -3.21
CA TRP A 162 -0.82 2.00 -1.93
C TRP A 162 -0.08 2.69 -0.79
N PHE A 163 1.26 2.74 -0.84
CA PHE A 163 2.04 3.57 0.07
C PHE A 163 1.61 5.04 0.01
N VAL A 164 1.57 5.66 -1.18
CA VAL A 164 1.15 7.07 -1.32
C VAL A 164 -0.30 7.26 -0.91
N LYS A 165 -1.20 6.40 -1.36
CA LYS A 165 -2.63 6.48 -1.04
C LYS A 165 -2.86 6.41 0.48
N SER A 166 -2.18 5.50 1.16
CA SER A 166 -2.29 5.35 2.62
C SER A 166 -1.73 6.56 3.36
N LYS A 167 -0.59 7.13 2.93
CA LYS A 167 0.00 8.32 3.57
C LYS A 167 -0.86 9.56 3.37
N LEU A 168 -1.40 9.79 2.16
CA LEU A 168 -2.33 10.91 1.92
C LEU A 168 -3.61 10.77 2.74
N SER A 169 -4.18 9.56 2.81
CA SER A 169 -5.35 9.28 3.66
C SER A 169 -5.02 9.49 5.14
N GLY A 170 -3.85 9.01 5.61
CA GLY A 170 -3.37 9.19 6.97
C GLY A 170 -3.15 10.64 7.33
N THR A 171 -2.57 11.46 6.44
CA THR A 171 -2.44 12.91 6.64
C THR A 171 -3.80 13.56 6.83
N ARG A 172 -4.80 13.21 6.00
CA ARG A 172 -6.18 13.71 6.18
C ARG A 172 -6.77 13.28 7.53
N GLN A 173 -6.52 12.06 7.98
CA GLN A 173 -6.96 11.58 9.30
C GLN A 173 -6.29 12.37 10.44
N VAL A 174 -4.98 12.60 10.37
CA VAL A 174 -4.26 13.43 11.35
C VAL A 174 -4.86 14.84 11.41
N PHE A 175 -5.15 15.46 10.27
CA PHE A 175 -5.84 16.75 10.23
C PHE A 175 -7.25 16.68 10.84
N ALA A 176 -8.01 15.61 10.58
CA ALA A 176 -9.35 15.42 11.14
C ALA A 176 -9.34 15.23 12.67
N VAL A 177 -8.29 14.61 13.20
CA VAL A 177 -8.06 14.48 14.64
C VAL A 177 -7.63 15.83 15.23
N LEU A 178 -6.64 16.49 14.63
CA LEU A 178 -6.10 17.77 15.10
C LEU A 178 -7.15 18.88 15.15
N PHE A 179 -8.02 18.95 14.15
CA PHE A 179 -9.09 19.94 14.07
C PHE A 179 -10.45 19.43 14.60
N ASN A 180 -10.48 18.23 15.18
CA ASN A 180 -11.70 17.61 15.73
C ASN A 180 -12.89 17.57 14.73
N THR A 181 -12.61 17.27 13.47
CA THR A 181 -13.61 17.19 12.38
C THR A 181 -13.95 15.75 11.97
N HIS A 182 -13.56 14.77 12.77
CA HIS A 182 -13.87 13.35 12.55
C HIS A 182 -15.27 12.98 13.06
N GLY A 183 -15.92 12.02 12.41
CA GLY A 183 -17.22 11.50 12.82
C GLY A 183 -17.17 10.71 14.14
N ARG A 184 -18.23 10.80 14.94
CA ARG A 184 -18.40 10.06 16.20
C ARG A 184 -19.77 9.36 16.18
N PRO A 185 -19.83 8.01 16.20
CA PRO A 185 -18.72 7.07 16.19
C PRO A 185 -17.94 7.09 14.84
N ILE A 186 -16.72 6.57 14.84
CA ILE A 186 -15.93 6.40 13.61
C ILE A 186 -16.70 5.43 12.70
N PRO A 187 -16.99 5.80 11.44
CA PRO A 187 -17.82 4.98 10.58
C PRO A 187 -17.12 3.68 10.15
N SER A 188 -17.89 2.60 10.10
CA SER A 188 -17.49 1.29 9.56
C SER A 188 -18.51 0.84 8.49
N PRO A 189 -18.09 0.09 7.46
CA PRO A 189 -16.75 -0.45 7.20
C PRO A 189 -15.78 0.55 6.55
N VAL A 190 -14.47 0.26 6.60
CA VAL A 190 -13.44 1.04 5.91
C VAL A 190 -13.63 0.92 4.39
N THR A 191 -13.90 2.04 3.72
CA THR A 191 -14.20 2.07 2.27
C THR A 191 -12.96 1.98 1.37
N ASN A 192 -11.76 2.14 1.94
CA ASN A 192 -10.49 2.19 1.21
C ASN A 192 -9.59 0.98 1.47
N LEU A 193 -10.13 -0.14 1.95
CA LEU A 193 -9.33 -1.34 2.13
C LEU A 193 -8.93 -1.94 0.78
N ARG A 194 -7.73 -2.51 0.73
CA ARG A 194 -7.20 -3.19 -0.46
C ARG A 194 -8.04 -4.44 -0.78
N PRO A 195 -8.02 -4.92 -2.03
CA PRO A 195 -8.71 -6.16 -2.40
C PRO A 195 -8.25 -7.35 -1.54
N ALA A 196 -9.17 -8.28 -1.26
CA ALA A 196 -8.89 -9.48 -0.46
C ALA A 196 -7.74 -10.32 -1.06
N ARG A 197 -7.65 -10.41 -2.38
CA ARG A 197 -6.55 -11.05 -3.13
C ARG A 197 -5.17 -10.51 -2.77
N GLU A 198 -5.08 -9.22 -2.52
CA GLU A 198 -3.83 -8.53 -2.22
C GLU A 198 -3.53 -8.41 -0.71
N THR A 199 -4.45 -8.87 0.15
CA THR A 199 -4.36 -8.75 1.60
C THR A 199 -4.55 -10.10 2.28
N CYS A 200 -5.79 -10.57 2.36
CA CYS A 200 -6.17 -11.81 3.02
C CYS A 200 -5.53 -13.03 2.35
N GLU A 201 -5.60 -13.11 1.02
CA GLU A 201 -5.20 -14.31 0.27
C GLU A 201 -3.69 -14.52 0.19
N GLN A 202 -2.90 -13.53 0.60
CA GLN A 202 -1.44 -13.67 0.76
C GLN A 202 -1.07 -14.63 1.91
N CYS A 203 -2.02 -14.89 2.83
CA CYS A 203 -1.84 -15.84 3.93
C CYS A 203 -2.97 -16.89 3.98
N HIS A 204 -4.18 -16.53 3.55
CA HIS A 204 -5.36 -17.40 3.52
C HIS A 204 -5.69 -17.84 2.09
N TRP A 205 -5.03 -18.91 1.63
CA TRP A 205 -5.16 -19.34 0.25
C TRP A 205 -6.53 -20.00 -0.02
N PRO A 206 -7.39 -19.46 -0.92
CA PRO A 206 -8.73 -20.01 -1.15
C PRO A 206 -8.74 -21.47 -1.60
N ASP A 207 -7.68 -21.90 -2.29
CA ASP A 207 -7.53 -23.29 -2.76
C ASP A 207 -7.14 -24.27 -1.66
N LYS A 208 -6.71 -23.78 -0.49
CA LYS A 208 -6.29 -24.57 0.66
C LYS A 208 -7.40 -24.60 1.72
N PHE A 209 -8.37 -25.49 1.54
CA PHE A 209 -9.49 -25.69 2.46
C PHE A 209 -9.30 -26.94 3.33
N HIS A 210 -9.93 -26.93 4.50
CA HIS A 210 -9.74 -27.96 5.54
C HIS A 210 -10.78 -29.10 5.51
N GLY A 211 -11.73 -29.06 4.56
CA GLY A 211 -12.81 -30.04 4.47
C GLY A 211 -13.67 -30.08 5.74
N ASP A 212 -14.44 -31.14 5.92
CA ASP A 212 -15.28 -31.31 7.10
C ASP A 212 -14.45 -31.63 8.35
N GLN A 213 -14.79 -31.00 9.48
CA GLN A 213 -14.11 -31.23 10.74
C GLN A 213 -14.94 -32.16 11.61
N VAL A 214 -14.35 -33.29 11.99
CA VAL A 214 -14.98 -34.28 12.87
C VAL A 214 -14.35 -34.19 14.25
N ARG A 215 -15.17 -34.01 15.29
CA ARG A 215 -14.77 -34.11 16.70
C ARG A 215 -15.53 -35.24 17.37
N VAL A 216 -14.79 -36.07 18.11
CA VAL A 216 -15.35 -37.16 18.89
C VAL A 216 -15.17 -36.83 20.36
N PHE A 217 -16.28 -36.62 21.06
CA PHE A 217 -16.31 -36.45 22.51
C PHE A 217 -16.52 -37.81 23.12
N ARG A 218 -15.54 -38.30 23.89
CA ARG A 218 -15.63 -39.56 24.63
C ARG A 218 -15.94 -39.23 26.07
N GLU A 219 -17.00 -39.82 26.58
CA GLU A 219 -17.42 -39.69 27.97
C GLU A 219 -17.47 -41.08 28.57
N TYR A 220 -17.20 -41.17 29.86
CA TYR A 220 -17.22 -42.43 30.58
C TYR A 220 -18.22 -42.33 31.73
N GLY A 221 -19.04 -43.36 31.88
CA GLY A 221 -20.05 -43.44 32.92
C GLY A 221 -19.45 -43.68 34.30
N ASP A 222 -20.15 -43.22 35.33
CA ASP A 222 -19.79 -43.43 36.74
C ASP A 222 -20.14 -44.85 37.24
N ASP A 223 -20.15 -45.85 36.37
CA ASP A 223 -20.35 -47.26 36.73
C ASP A 223 -19.01 -47.97 36.97
N GLU A 224 -19.04 -49.09 37.70
CA GLU A 224 -17.84 -49.87 38.03
C GLU A 224 -17.04 -50.29 36.78
N LYS A 225 -17.72 -50.44 35.63
CA LYS A 225 -17.11 -50.81 34.34
C LYS A 225 -16.57 -49.61 33.57
N ASN A 226 -16.80 -48.38 34.05
CA ASN A 226 -16.40 -47.12 33.40
C ASN A 226 -16.84 -47.08 31.93
N THR A 227 -18.12 -47.29 31.69
CA THR A 227 -18.70 -47.54 30.37
C THR A 227 -18.45 -46.35 29.45
N ALA A 228 -17.76 -46.58 28.33
CA ALA A 228 -17.43 -45.53 27.37
C ALA A 228 -18.59 -45.25 26.40
N THR A 229 -18.96 -43.99 26.27
CA THR A 229 -19.86 -43.47 25.22
C THR A 229 -19.11 -42.47 24.35
N ALA A 230 -19.53 -42.32 23.09
CA ALA A 230 -18.90 -41.38 22.16
C ALA A 230 -19.94 -40.60 21.36
N THR A 231 -19.88 -39.28 21.45
CA THR A 231 -20.64 -38.36 20.60
C THR A 231 -19.74 -37.85 19.48
N THR A 232 -20.10 -38.16 18.24
CA THR A 232 -19.36 -37.67 17.06
C THR A 232 -20.10 -36.48 16.46
N LEU A 233 -19.44 -35.32 16.43
CA LEU A 233 -19.93 -34.12 15.77
C LEU A 233 -19.12 -33.88 14.49
N GLN A 234 -19.80 -33.74 13.36
CA GLN A 234 -19.20 -33.33 12.09
C GLN A 234 -19.68 -31.93 11.72
N MET A 235 -18.73 -31.01 11.53
CA MET A 235 -18.99 -29.68 11.00
C MET A 235 -18.65 -29.66 9.52
N HIS A 236 -19.65 -29.37 8.69
CA HIS A 236 -19.49 -29.22 7.24
C HIS A 236 -18.86 -27.87 6.88
N ILE A 237 -17.59 -27.68 7.26
CA ILE A 237 -16.82 -26.48 6.94
C ILE A 237 -16.68 -26.34 5.43
N GLY A 238 -16.40 -27.46 4.75
CA GLY A 238 -16.27 -27.52 3.29
C GLY A 238 -15.21 -26.61 2.70
N GLY A 239 -15.50 -26.06 1.51
CA GLY A 239 -14.58 -25.36 0.62
C GLY A 239 -14.45 -26.06 -0.73
N GLY A 240 -13.57 -25.57 -1.61
CA GLY A 240 -13.30 -26.22 -2.89
C GLY A 240 -12.18 -25.55 -3.67
N ASN A 241 -11.32 -26.37 -4.27
CA ASN A 241 -10.27 -25.98 -5.21
C ASN A 241 -10.86 -25.99 -6.62
N SER A 242 -10.52 -24.99 -7.44
CA SER A 242 -11.01 -24.78 -8.79
C SER A 242 -10.92 -26.02 -9.70
N ASP A 243 -9.95 -26.91 -9.46
CA ASP A 243 -9.53 -27.89 -10.46
C ASP A 243 -10.01 -29.33 -10.20
N THR A 244 -10.18 -29.76 -8.94
CA THR A 244 -10.29 -31.22 -8.64
C THR A 244 -11.42 -31.65 -7.72
N ARG A 245 -12.10 -30.74 -7.00
CA ARG A 245 -13.15 -31.12 -6.03
C ARG A 245 -14.35 -30.20 -6.11
N ALA A 246 -15.55 -30.79 -5.94
CA ALA A 246 -16.77 -30.01 -5.82
C ALA A 246 -16.68 -29.06 -4.64
N VAL A 247 -17.19 -27.84 -4.82
CA VAL A 247 -17.31 -26.85 -3.74
C VAL A 247 -18.44 -27.30 -2.80
N THR A 248 -18.14 -27.49 -1.51
CA THR A 248 -19.11 -28.00 -0.52
C THR A 248 -19.09 -27.20 0.79
N GLY A 249 -20.00 -27.53 1.72
CA GLY A 249 -20.06 -26.99 3.08
C GLY A 249 -20.33 -25.49 3.15
N ILE A 250 -20.16 -24.90 4.34
CA ILE A 250 -20.54 -23.49 4.60
C ILE A 250 -19.61 -22.46 3.95
N HIS A 251 -18.36 -22.81 3.64
CA HIS A 251 -17.38 -21.92 2.99
C HIS A 251 -17.43 -21.95 1.45
N TRP A 252 -18.49 -22.50 0.85
CA TRP A 252 -18.60 -22.58 -0.61
C TRP A 252 -18.42 -21.22 -1.32
N HIS A 253 -18.91 -20.14 -0.70
CA HIS A 253 -18.90 -18.78 -1.24
C HIS A 253 -17.52 -18.11 -1.26
N THR A 254 -16.53 -18.68 -0.55
CA THR A 254 -15.14 -18.17 -0.55
C THR A 254 -14.24 -18.93 -1.53
N SER A 255 -14.78 -19.89 -2.29
CA SER A 255 -13.99 -20.62 -3.29
C SER A 255 -13.56 -19.68 -4.42
N ALA A 256 -12.32 -19.83 -4.90
CA ALA A 256 -11.81 -19.10 -6.07
C ALA A 256 -12.65 -19.30 -7.34
N SER A 257 -13.41 -20.40 -7.41
CA SER A 257 -14.28 -20.75 -8.53
C SER A 257 -15.70 -20.20 -8.43
N THR A 258 -16.01 -19.45 -7.38
CA THR A 258 -17.33 -18.85 -7.14
C THR A 258 -17.22 -17.34 -7.13
N LYS A 259 -18.02 -16.66 -7.95
CA LYS A 259 -18.09 -15.19 -7.96
C LYS A 259 -19.42 -14.76 -7.35
N ILE A 260 -19.33 -13.96 -6.28
CA ILE A 260 -20.48 -13.31 -5.64
C ILE A 260 -20.42 -11.82 -5.94
N GLU A 261 -21.49 -11.31 -6.53
CA GLU A 261 -21.72 -9.89 -6.72
C GLU A 261 -22.95 -9.50 -5.91
N TYR A 262 -22.92 -8.36 -5.24
CA TYR A 262 -24.05 -7.91 -4.44
C TYR A 262 -24.14 -6.39 -4.44
N ILE A 263 -25.35 -5.90 -4.14
CA ILE A 263 -25.63 -4.48 -3.92
C ILE A 263 -26.20 -4.36 -2.52
N ALA A 264 -25.70 -3.39 -1.75
CA ALA A 264 -26.24 -3.04 -0.45
C ALA A 264 -26.86 -1.65 -0.49
N THR A 265 -27.95 -1.43 0.26
CA THR A 265 -28.66 -0.14 0.33
C THR A 265 -28.33 0.68 1.56
N ASP A 266 -27.57 0.11 2.50
CA ASP A 266 -27.10 0.77 3.72
C ASP A 266 -25.57 0.77 3.77
N ASP A 267 -24.99 1.78 4.44
CA ASP A 267 -23.54 1.94 4.55
C ASP A 267 -22.85 0.76 5.25
N LYS A 268 -23.55 0.08 6.18
CA LYS A 268 -23.03 -1.07 6.93
C LYS A 268 -23.11 -2.37 6.16
N ARG A 269 -23.70 -2.37 4.96
CA ARG A 269 -23.88 -3.53 4.08
C ARG A 269 -24.67 -4.67 4.72
N GLN A 270 -25.70 -4.35 5.50
CA GLN A 270 -26.56 -5.33 6.17
C GLN A 270 -27.86 -5.61 5.39
N VAL A 271 -28.28 -4.69 4.53
CA VAL A 271 -29.47 -4.79 3.68
C VAL A 271 -29.01 -5.02 2.24
N ILE A 272 -29.10 -6.27 1.80
CA ILE A 272 -28.60 -6.73 0.50
C ILE A 272 -29.80 -7.19 -0.35
N PRO A 273 -30.45 -6.27 -1.10
CA PRO A 273 -31.63 -6.61 -1.89
C PRO A 273 -31.34 -7.47 -3.13
N TRP A 274 -30.08 -7.54 -3.56
CA TRP A 274 -29.67 -8.25 -4.76
C TRP A 274 -28.32 -8.94 -4.58
N VAL A 275 -28.27 -10.21 -4.94
CA VAL A 275 -27.05 -11.03 -5.00
C VAL A 275 -27.04 -11.82 -6.30
N ARG A 276 -25.91 -11.81 -7.00
CA ARG A 276 -25.62 -12.68 -8.14
C ARG A 276 -24.52 -13.66 -7.78
N LEU A 277 -24.83 -14.93 -7.97
CA LEU A 277 -23.90 -16.04 -7.92
C LEU A 277 -23.52 -16.41 -9.35
N THR A 278 -22.22 -16.48 -9.65
CA THR A 278 -21.70 -17.20 -10.82
C THR A 278 -20.88 -18.39 -10.34
N ASP A 279 -21.29 -19.59 -10.73
CA ASP A 279 -20.57 -20.82 -10.38
C ASP A 279 -19.38 -21.11 -11.32
N ARG A 280 -18.63 -22.18 -11.04
CA ARG A 280 -17.45 -22.60 -11.81
C ARG A 280 -17.75 -22.97 -13.27
N TYR A 281 -18.99 -23.30 -13.58
CA TYR A 281 -19.44 -23.67 -14.92
C TYR A 281 -20.01 -22.47 -15.69
N GLY A 282 -20.00 -21.28 -15.06
CA GLY A 282 -20.59 -20.06 -15.62
C GLY A 282 -22.10 -19.98 -15.45
N ASN A 283 -22.74 -20.87 -14.69
CA ASN A 283 -24.16 -20.75 -14.41
C ASN A 283 -24.38 -19.56 -13.47
N VAL A 284 -25.29 -18.69 -13.87
CA VAL A 284 -25.65 -17.50 -13.11
C VAL A 284 -26.96 -17.74 -12.37
N ARG A 285 -27.00 -17.40 -11.09
CA ARG A 285 -28.22 -17.37 -10.27
C ARG A 285 -28.34 -16.02 -9.58
N ASP A 286 -29.47 -15.37 -9.78
CA ASP A 286 -29.79 -14.10 -9.14
C ASP A 286 -30.80 -14.34 -8.00
N TYR A 287 -30.52 -13.73 -6.86
CA TYR A 287 -31.39 -13.67 -5.70
C TYR A 287 -31.81 -12.23 -5.51
N VAL A 288 -33.12 -11.99 -5.55
CA VAL A 288 -33.69 -10.64 -5.51
C VAL A 288 -34.83 -10.63 -4.51
N VAL A 289 -34.89 -9.61 -3.67
CA VAL A 289 -36.01 -9.40 -2.74
C VAL A 289 -37.26 -8.98 -3.52
N ASP A 290 -38.42 -9.50 -3.10
CA ASP A 290 -39.71 -9.17 -3.70
C ASP A 290 -39.93 -7.65 -3.74
N GLY A 291 -40.30 -7.14 -4.93
CA GLY A 291 -40.51 -5.71 -5.17
C GLY A 291 -39.31 -4.94 -5.73
N VAL A 292 -38.12 -5.56 -5.84
CA VAL A 292 -36.95 -4.95 -6.50
C VAL A 292 -36.93 -5.35 -7.98
N THR A 293 -37.52 -4.52 -8.84
CA THR A 293 -37.58 -4.77 -10.28
C THR A 293 -36.35 -4.20 -10.99
N GLN A 294 -35.43 -5.11 -11.34
CA GLN A 294 -34.25 -4.94 -12.18
C GLN A 294 -33.00 -4.28 -11.58
N ALA A 295 -31.89 -5.01 -11.65
CA ALA A 295 -30.53 -4.55 -11.35
C ALA A 295 -30.00 -3.48 -12.34
N SER A 296 -30.69 -3.22 -13.45
CA SER A 296 -30.29 -2.27 -14.49
C SER A 296 -30.28 -0.80 -14.03
N ASN A 297 -31.05 -0.47 -12.99
CA ASN A 297 -31.11 0.87 -12.40
C ASN A 297 -30.29 1.01 -11.11
N LEU A 298 -29.63 -0.07 -10.66
CA LEU A 298 -28.83 -0.04 -9.45
C LEU A 298 -27.38 0.27 -9.83
N ILE A 299 -26.86 1.39 -9.33
CA ILE A 299 -25.48 1.81 -9.54
C ILE A 299 -24.57 0.70 -8.98
N PRO A 300 -23.78 -0.01 -9.81
CA PRO A 300 -22.78 -0.92 -9.27
C PRO A 300 -21.86 -0.10 -8.37
N PRO A 301 -21.41 -0.63 -7.21
CA PRO A 301 -20.40 0.05 -6.41
C PRO A 301 -19.26 0.44 -7.34
N PRO A 302 -18.71 1.67 -7.24
CA PRO A 302 -17.70 2.15 -8.17
C PRO A 302 -16.64 1.07 -8.26
N ALA A 303 -16.39 0.57 -9.48
CA ALA A 303 -15.38 -0.44 -9.71
C ALA A 303 -14.10 0.09 -9.04
N GLY A 304 -13.69 -0.56 -7.94
CA GLY A 304 -12.37 -0.33 -7.40
C GLY A 304 -11.39 -0.49 -8.56
N PRO A 305 -10.32 0.32 -8.63
CA PRO A 305 -9.44 0.35 -9.78
C PRO A 305 -9.10 -1.09 -10.17
N ALA A 306 -9.42 -1.45 -11.41
CA ALA A 306 -9.11 -2.75 -11.97
C ALA A 306 -7.65 -3.03 -11.63
N ALA A 307 -7.42 -4.15 -10.95
CA ALA A 307 -6.08 -4.65 -10.75
C ALA A 307 -5.47 -4.88 -12.15
N LEU A 308 -4.62 -3.94 -12.55
CA LEU A 308 -3.54 -4.18 -13.51
C LEU A 308 -2.35 -4.71 -12.71
#